data_AF-A0ABD1AJN9-F1
#
_entry.id   AF-A0ABD1AJN9-F1
#
_cell.length_a   1.000
_cell.length_b   1.000
_cell.length_c   1.000
_cell.angle_alpha   90.00
_cell.angle_beta   90.00
_cell.angle_gamma   90.00
#
_symmetry.space_group_name_H-M   'P 1'
#
loop_
_entity.id
_entity.type
_entity.pdbx_description
1 polymer ?
#
loop_
_entity_poly.entity_id
_entity_poly.type
_entity_poly.pdbx_seq_one_letter_code
_entity_poly.pdbx_strand_id
1 'polypeptide(L)'
;MPLMISSKVICPTPCMRIHDNLEYYELKKSEVEEDKEWICLFGHLAWYTEKHCFWPSLSWEWWPLQPRKVIVQTRADVESKMKSKADNAIFYISFKTYGGLDYNAIIRRTTDGMLEHMSLEVMCLI
;
A
#
# COMPACT_ATOMS: atom_id res chain seq x y z
N MET A 1 8.01 -1.38 -20.66
CA MET A 1 6.92 -2.34 -20.38
C MET A 1 5.86 -1.58 -19.59
N PRO A 2 4.57 -1.57 -19.97
CA PRO A 2 3.58 -0.78 -19.25
C PRO A 2 3.13 -1.50 -17.98
N LEU A 3 3.14 -0.82 -16.83
CA LEU A 3 2.46 -1.27 -15.62
C LEU A 3 0.95 -1.32 -15.91
N MET A 4 0.35 -2.51 -15.92
CA MET A 4 -1.10 -2.64 -15.89
C MET A 4 -1.59 -2.43 -14.45
N ILE A 5 -2.06 -1.22 -14.15
CA ILE A 5 -2.82 -0.96 -12.94
C ILE A 5 -4.26 -1.38 -13.24
N SER A 6 -4.68 -2.55 -12.74
CA SER A 6 -6.06 -3.02 -12.87
C SER A 6 -6.85 -2.61 -11.63
N SER A 7 -7.75 -1.62 -11.78
CA SER A 7 -8.75 -1.30 -10.77
C SER A 7 -9.85 -2.37 -10.78
N LYS A 8 -9.61 -3.50 -10.12
CA LYS A 8 -10.64 -4.50 -9.82
C LYS A 8 -11.12 -4.34 -8.39
N VAL A 9 -12.43 -4.47 -8.21
CA VAL A 9 -13.07 -4.73 -6.92
C VAL A 9 -12.26 -5.79 -6.18
N ILE A 10 -11.88 -5.52 -4.93
CA ILE A 10 -11.16 -6.47 -4.08
C ILE A 10 -12.02 -7.74 -3.98
N CYS A 11 -11.71 -8.75 -4.79
CA CYS A 11 -12.26 -10.08 -4.63
C CYS A 11 -11.45 -10.76 -3.52
N PRO A 12 -12.10 -11.24 -2.45
CA PRO A 12 -11.41 -11.75 -1.27
C PRO A 12 -10.79 -13.14 -1.48
N THR A 13 -10.66 -13.64 -2.72
CA THR A 13 -9.95 -14.88 -2.99
C THR A 13 -8.47 -14.70 -2.69
N PRO A 14 -7.96 -15.38 -1.65
CA PRO A 14 -6.69 -15.01 -1.07
C PRO A 14 -5.57 -15.80 -1.74
N CYS A 15 -4.51 -15.09 -2.12
CA CYS A 15 -3.22 -15.71 -2.39
C CYS A 15 -2.63 -16.31 -1.09
N MET A 16 -3.16 -15.90 0.07
CA MET A 16 -2.85 -16.43 1.40
C MET A 16 -3.82 -17.56 1.73
N ARG A 17 -3.31 -18.76 2.02
CA ARG A 17 -4.20 -19.90 2.34
C ARG A 17 -4.81 -19.69 3.73
N ILE A 18 -6.00 -20.24 3.96
CA ILE A 18 -6.73 -20.16 5.24
C ILE A 18 -5.92 -20.71 6.44
N HIS A 19 -4.83 -21.44 6.18
CA HIS A 19 -3.92 -21.99 7.19
C HIS A 19 -2.62 -21.19 7.40
N ASP A 20 -2.43 -20.08 6.70
CA ASP A 20 -1.27 -19.23 6.93
C ASP A 20 -1.51 -18.46 8.25
N ASN A 21 -0.67 -18.67 9.26
CA ASN A 21 -0.68 -17.83 10.47
C ASN A 21 -0.35 -16.39 10.05
N LEU A 22 -1.37 -15.54 9.93
CA LEU A 22 -1.22 -14.15 9.55
C LEU A 22 -1.00 -13.28 10.79
N GLU A 23 -0.08 -12.33 10.67
CA GLU A 23 0.24 -11.36 11.71
C GLU A 23 0.12 -9.94 11.19
N TYR A 24 -0.33 -9.06 12.07
CA TYR A 24 -0.29 -7.62 11.88
C TYR A 24 0.95 -7.07 12.56
N TYR A 25 1.69 -6.25 11.83
CA TYR A 25 2.87 -5.57 12.32
C TYR A 25 2.80 -4.09 12.00
N GLU A 26 2.90 -3.25 13.02
CA GLU A 26 3.02 -1.82 12.86
C GLU A 26 4.50 -1.46 12.64
N LEU A 27 4.81 -0.86 11.50
CA LEU A 27 6.19 -0.45 11.18
C LEU A 27 6.63 0.66 12.14
N LYS A 28 7.87 0.55 12.62
CA LYS A 28 8.53 1.62 13.36
C LYS A 28 8.81 2.80 12.44
N LYS A 29 8.95 3.99 13.03
CA LYS A 29 9.28 5.21 12.28
C LYS A 29 10.57 5.08 11.45
N SER A 30 11.57 4.37 11.94
CA SER A 30 12.81 4.11 11.19
C SER A 30 12.57 3.25 9.94
N GLU A 31 11.76 2.18 10.07
CA GLU A 31 11.41 1.28 8.96
C GLU A 31 10.56 2.02 7.91
N VAL A 32 9.65 2.89 8.36
CA VAL A 32 8.87 3.76 7.45
C VAL A 32 9.77 4.75 6.71
N GLU A 33 10.79 5.31 7.36
CA GLU A 33 11.72 6.24 6.70
C GLU A 33 12.66 5.51 5.73
N GLU A 34 13.12 4.31 6.08
CA GLU A 34 13.94 3.46 5.20
C GLU A 34 13.21 3.09 3.91
N ASP A 35 11.92 2.72 4.00
CA ASP A 35 11.10 2.30 2.85
C ASP A 35 10.15 3.42 2.36
N LYS A 36 10.44 4.67 2.71
CA LYS A 36 9.56 5.83 2.49
C LYS A 36 9.14 6.02 1.06
N GLU A 37 10.06 5.84 0.11
CA GLU A 37 9.78 6.02 -1.32
C GLU A 37 8.70 5.05 -1.81
N TRP A 38 8.79 3.77 -1.42
CA TRP A 38 7.80 2.74 -1.77
C TRP A 38 6.46 2.95 -1.06
N ILE A 39 6.49 3.32 0.22
CA ILE A 39 5.29 3.63 1.00
C ILE A 39 4.56 4.84 0.40
N CYS A 40 5.30 5.90 0.03
CA CYS A 40 4.73 7.05 -0.66
C CYS A 40 4.18 6.69 -2.04
N LEU A 41 4.85 5.80 -2.80
CA LEU A 41 4.34 5.30 -4.08
C LEU A 41 2.98 4.62 -3.90
N PHE A 42 2.81 3.78 -2.88
CA PHE A 42 1.51 3.17 -2.55
C PHE A 42 0.45 4.22 -2.22
N GLY A 43 0.80 5.25 -1.46
CA GLY A 43 -0.09 6.37 -1.18
C GLY A 43 -0.53 7.10 -2.44
N HIS A 44 0.41 7.39 -3.35
CA HIS A 44 0.09 8.07 -4.61
C HIS A 44 -0.75 7.20 -5.54
N LEU A 45 -0.52 5.89 -5.58
CA LEU A 45 -1.37 4.96 -6.34
C LEU A 45 -2.80 4.95 -5.78
N ALA A 46 -2.97 4.85 -4.47
CA ALA A 46 -4.29 4.90 -3.84
C ALA A 46 -4.99 6.23 -4.11
N TRP A 47 -4.29 7.33 -3.91
CA TRP A 47 -4.78 8.66 -4.26
C TRP A 47 -5.30 8.75 -5.70
N TYR A 48 -4.50 8.25 -6.64
CA TYR A 48 -4.81 8.29 -8.06
C TYR A 48 -6.07 7.48 -8.39
N THR A 49 -6.28 6.32 -7.75
CA THR A 49 -7.49 5.52 -7.94
C THR A 49 -8.78 6.23 -7.50
N GLU A 50 -8.73 7.05 -6.44
CA GLU A 50 -9.90 7.79 -5.93
C GLU A 50 -10.18 9.05 -6.76
N LYS A 51 -9.13 9.81 -7.11
CA LYS A 51 -9.29 11.15 -7.72
C LYS A 51 -9.30 11.15 -9.24
N HIS A 52 -9.20 9.99 -9.88
CA HIS A 52 -9.34 9.84 -11.33
C HIS A 52 -10.66 10.35 -11.91
N CYS A 53 -11.68 10.57 -11.09
CA CYS A 53 -12.98 11.06 -11.55
C CYS A 53 -13.19 12.58 -11.46
N PHE A 54 -12.36 13.34 -10.72
CA PHE A 54 -12.76 14.70 -10.37
C PHE A 54 -11.53 15.59 -10.05
N TRP A 55 -11.26 16.57 -10.92
CA TRP A 55 -10.43 17.80 -10.74
C TRP A 55 -8.93 17.76 -11.11
N PRO A 56 -8.56 18.21 -12.33
CA PRO A 56 -7.18 18.50 -12.73
C PRO A 56 -6.52 19.70 -12.04
N SER A 57 -7.26 20.50 -11.26
CA SER A 57 -6.83 21.85 -10.83
C SER A 57 -6.29 21.96 -9.40
N LEU A 58 -6.21 20.88 -8.61
CA LEU A 58 -5.77 20.90 -7.21
C LEU A 58 -4.48 20.07 -6.98
N SER A 59 -3.47 20.26 -7.83
CA SER A 59 -2.32 19.33 -7.91
C SER A 59 -1.19 19.57 -6.91
N TRP A 60 -1.08 20.75 -6.30
CA TRP A 60 0.11 21.12 -5.50
C TRP A 60 -0.13 21.10 -3.98
N GLU A 61 -1.34 21.42 -3.50
CA GLU A 61 -1.66 21.37 -2.06
C GLU A 61 -1.76 19.93 -1.52
N TRP A 62 -1.83 18.94 -2.41
CA TRP A 62 -2.08 17.54 -2.04
C TRP A 62 -0.80 16.70 -2.07
N TRP A 63 0.34 17.35 -2.34
CA TRP A 63 1.66 16.76 -2.42
C TRP A 63 2.62 17.46 -1.43
N PRO A 64 3.55 16.73 -0.76
CA PRO A 64 3.70 15.28 -0.72
C PRO A 64 2.78 14.62 0.32
N LEU A 65 2.44 13.35 0.11
CA LEU A 65 1.79 12.52 1.13
C LEU A 65 2.79 12.24 2.26
N GLN A 66 2.38 12.51 3.50
CA GLN A 66 3.15 12.19 4.69
C GLN A 66 2.59 10.92 5.33
N PRO A 67 3.31 9.78 5.30
CA PRO A 67 2.88 8.57 6.00
C PRO A 67 2.84 8.83 7.50
N ARG A 68 1.70 8.53 8.14
CA ARG A 68 1.53 8.63 9.59
C ARG A 68 1.63 7.29 10.29
N LYS A 69 1.01 6.28 9.69
CA LYS A 69 0.91 4.94 10.25
C LYS A 69 0.93 3.93 9.12
N VAL A 70 1.74 2.88 9.27
CA VAL A 70 1.82 1.77 8.32
C VAL A 70 1.68 0.48 9.11
N ILE A 71 0.62 -0.27 8.82
CA ILE A 71 0.41 -1.62 9.33
C ILE A 71 0.56 -2.59 8.16
N VAL A 72 1.36 -3.63 8.35
CA VAL A 72 1.54 -4.69 7.37
C VAL A 72 0.92 -5.97 7.91
N GLN A 73 0.05 -6.57 7.13
CA GLN A 73 -0.44 -7.92 7.33
C GLN A 73 0.30 -8.87 6.39
N THR A 74 1.02 -9.82 6.97
CA THR A 74 1.76 -10.83 6.22
C THR A 74 1.87 -12.11 7.04
N ARG A 75 2.55 -13.14 6.52
CA ARG A 75 2.76 -14.40 7.25
C ARG A 75 3.64 -14.18 8.49
N ALA A 76 3.37 -14.96 9.53
CA ALA A 76 4.05 -14.88 10.83
C ALA A 76 5.55 -15.22 10.77
N ASP A 77 5.96 -16.03 9.80
CA ASP A 77 7.34 -16.48 9.61
C ASP A 77 8.26 -15.41 8.99
N VAL A 78 7.70 -14.29 8.53
CA VAL A 78 8.49 -13.16 8.01
C VAL A 78 9.08 -12.37 9.17
N GLU A 79 10.42 -12.26 9.22
CA GLU A 79 11.12 -11.42 10.21
C GLU A 79 10.58 -9.97 10.19
N SER A 80 10.42 -9.34 11.35
CA SER A 80 9.78 -8.03 11.48
C SER A 80 10.36 -6.96 10.55
N LYS A 81 11.70 -6.88 10.45
CA LYS A 81 12.44 -5.95 9.58
C LYS A 81 12.23 -6.19 8.08
N MET A 82 11.71 -7.36 7.71
CA MET A 82 11.43 -7.75 6.33
C MET A 82 9.94 -7.65 5.99
N LYS A 83 9.07 -7.36 6.96
CA LYS A 83 7.62 -7.31 6.74
C LYS A 83 7.23 -6.23 5.72
N SER A 84 7.92 -5.07 5.71
CA SER A 84 7.70 -4.03 4.68
C SER A 84 8.05 -4.50 3.26
N LYS A 85 8.95 -5.47 3.12
CA LYS A 85 9.45 -6.02 1.84
C LYS A 85 8.82 -7.35 1.49
N ALA A 86 7.89 -7.85 2.30
CA ALA A 86 7.24 -9.13 2.11
C ALA A 86 6.59 -9.24 0.73
N ASP A 87 6.81 -10.38 0.10
CA ASP A 87 6.37 -10.69 -1.25
C ASP A 87 4.85 -10.69 -1.40
N ASN A 88 4.16 -11.25 -0.40
CA ASN A 88 2.72 -11.24 -0.28
C ASN A 88 2.35 -10.55 1.03
N ALA A 89 1.70 -9.39 0.92
CA ALA A 89 1.33 -8.59 2.07
C ALA A 89 0.14 -7.66 1.76
N ILE A 90 -0.59 -7.29 2.80
CA ILE A 90 -1.57 -6.22 2.75
C ILE A 90 -1.05 -5.07 3.61
N PHE A 91 -0.91 -3.90 3.00
CA PHE A 91 -0.49 -2.67 3.63
C PHE A 91 -1.72 -1.82 3.93
N TYR A 92 -1.87 -1.43 5.18
CA TYR A 92 -2.83 -0.44 5.63
C TYR A 92 -2.04 0.81 6.00
N ILE A 93 -2.24 1.88 5.24
CA ILE A 93 -1.42 3.08 5.37
C ILE A 93 -2.30 4.29 5.58
N SER A 94 -2.05 5.03 6.65
CA SER A 94 -2.65 6.34 6.87
C SER A 94 -1.69 7.43 6.41
N PHE A 95 -2.16 8.34 5.57
CA PHE A 95 -1.42 9.48 5.06
C PHE A 95 -2.08 10.80 5.46
N LYS A 96 -1.27 11.84 5.57
CA LYS A 96 -1.73 13.23 5.59
C LYS A 96 -1.31 13.92 4.30
N THR A 97 -2.22 14.65 3.67
CA THR A 97 -1.86 15.59 2.60
C THR A 97 -1.30 16.89 3.20
N TYR A 98 -0.61 17.68 2.38
CA TYR A 98 -0.14 19.00 2.80
C TYR A 98 -1.30 19.96 3.13
N GLY A 99 -2.42 19.86 2.39
CA GLY A 99 -3.70 20.53 2.68
C GLY A 99 -4.40 20.05 3.96
N GLY A 100 -3.80 19.12 4.71
CA GLY A 100 -4.24 18.74 6.05
C GLY A 100 -5.30 17.65 6.12
N LEU A 101 -5.68 17.06 4.98
CA LEU A 101 -6.66 15.99 4.89
C LEU A 101 -5.98 14.64 5.19
N ASP A 102 -6.63 13.81 6.00
CA ASP A 102 -6.18 12.45 6.29
C ASP A 102 -6.84 11.46 5.32
N TYR A 103 -6.07 10.47 4.86
CA TYR A 103 -6.52 9.42 3.94
C TYR A 103 -5.99 8.08 4.40
N ASN A 104 -6.74 7.01 4.14
CA ASN A 104 -6.29 5.64 4.35
C ASN A 104 -6.17 4.92 3.02
N ALA A 105 -5.13 4.14 2.86
CA ALA A 105 -4.89 3.29 1.71
C ALA A 105 -4.81 1.83 2.16
N ILE A 106 -5.46 0.96 1.40
CA ILE A 106 -5.32 -0.49 1.51
C ILE A 106 -4.68 -0.98 0.22
N ILE A 107 -3.48 -1.53 0.32
CA ILE A 107 -2.72 -2.03 -0.82
C ILE A 107 -2.42 -3.50 -0.58
N ARG A 108 -2.93 -4.36 -1.45
CA ARG A 108 -2.56 -5.77 -1.45
C ARG A 108 -1.47 -5.98 -2.50
N ARG A 109 -0.29 -6.37 -2.03
CA ARG A 109 0.84 -6.80 -2.85
C ARG A 109 0.83 -8.33 -2.95
N THR A 110 0.97 -8.82 -4.18
CA THR A 110 1.14 -10.26 -4.44
C THR A 110 2.22 -10.47 -5.49
N THR A 111 2.92 -11.62 -5.40
CA THR A 111 3.85 -12.10 -6.42
C THR A 111 3.50 -13.53 -6.81
N ASP A 112 3.73 -13.89 -8.06
CA ASP A 112 3.57 -15.24 -8.61
C ASP A 112 4.83 -16.11 -8.42
N GLY A 113 5.88 -15.56 -7.78
CA GLY A 113 7.18 -16.21 -7.60
C GLY A 113 8.12 -16.06 -8.79
N MET A 114 7.68 -15.42 -9.88
CA MET A 114 8.58 -14.95 -10.93
C MET A 114 9.25 -13.65 -10.48
N LEU A 115 10.55 -13.56 -10.73
CA LEU A 115 11.31 -12.36 -10.39
C LEU A 115 10.71 -11.15 -11.13
N GLU A 116 10.63 -10.01 -10.44
CA GLU A 116 10.09 -8.73 -10.94
C GLU A 116 8.59 -8.72 -11.28
N HIS A 117 7.89 -9.84 -11.10
CA HIS A 117 6.44 -9.89 -11.26
C HIS A 117 5.75 -9.57 -9.93
N MET A 118 5.02 -8.45 -9.93
CA MET A 118 4.22 -8.00 -8.81
C MET A 118 2.85 -7.52 -9.31
N SER A 119 1.80 -7.89 -8.58
CA SER A 119 0.47 -7.32 -8.73
C SER A 119 0.11 -6.50 -7.49
N LEU A 120 -0.51 -5.35 -7.73
CA LEU A 120 -1.01 -4.44 -6.71
C LEU A 120 -2.53 -4.29 -6.89
N GLU A 121 -3.30 -4.64 -5.88
CA GLU A 121 -4.69 -4.23 -5.74
C GLU A 121 -4.73 -3.05 -4.78
N VAL A 122 -5.41 -1.96 -5.16
CA VAL A 122 -5.33 -0.68 -4.47
C VAL A 122 -6.73 -0.16 -4.19
N MET A 123 -6.97 0.25 -2.94
CA MET A 123 -8.18 0.95 -2.52
C MET A 123 -7.79 2.14 -1.65
N CYS A 124 -8.45 3.28 -1.89
CA CYS A 124 -8.31 4.48 -1.08
C CYS A 124 -9.63 4.73 -0.34
N LEU A 125 -9.51 5.18 0.91
CA LEU A 125 -10.61 5.49 1.81
C LEU A 125 -10.37 6.91 2.34
N ILE A 126 -11.41 7.75 2.26
CA ILE A 126 -11.42 9.13 2.79
C ILE A 126 -11.99 9.11 4.21
#